data_AF-A0A9C9K1Z7-F1
#
_entry.id   AF-A0A9C9K1Z7-F1
#
_cell.length_a   1.000
_cell.length_b   1.000
_cell.length_c   1.000
_cell.angle_alpha   90.00
_cell.angle_beta   90.00
_cell.angle_gamma   90.00
#
_symmetry.space_group_name_H-M   'P 1'
#
loop_
_entity.id
_entity.type
_entity.pdbx_description
1 polymer ?
#
loop_
_entity_poly.entity_id
_entity_poly.type
_entity_poly.pdbx_seq_one_letter_code
_entity_poly.pdbx_strand_id
1 'polypeptide(L)'
;KAMEWAKKEGCLNYDLWGVPEGVDAKHPAYGLYRFKSGFGGELVKRPGAFDIPLDRLRYRVFRVLMMGWNLTKNILVRGRAGDPMGG
;
A
#
# COMPACT_ATOMS: atom_id res chain seq x y z
N LYS A 1 20.02 17.19 3.61
CA LYS A 1 21.13 16.24 3.79
C LYS A 1 21.09 15.04 2.85
N ALA A 2 20.10 14.14 2.87
CA ALA A 2 20.09 12.95 1.98
C ALA A 2 20.02 13.30 0.47
N MET A 3 19.09 14.18 0.08
CA MET A 3 18.97 14.66 -1.31
C MET A 3 20.20 15.45 -1.78
N GLU A 4 20.83 16.23 -0.89
CA GLU A 4 22.05 16.98 -1.19
C GLU A 4 23.25 16.04 -1.40
N TRP A 5 23.35 14.98 -0.59
CA TRP A 5 24.36 13.94 -0.77
C TRP A 5 24.16 13.21 -2.10
N ALA A 6 22.94 12.76 -2.40
CA ALA A 6 22.62 12.13 -3.68
C ALA A 6 22.98 13.02 -4.88
N LYS A 7 22.69 14.33 -4.78
CA LYS A 7 23.10 15.32 -5.80
C LYS A 7 24.62 15.42 -5.94
N LYS A 8 25.38 15.38 -4.84
CA LYS A 8 26.86 15.41 -4.88
C LYS A 8 27.44 14.16 -5.54
N GLU A 9 26.80 13.01 -5.39
CA GLU A 9 27.15 11.76 -6.07
C GLU A 9 26.72 11.72 -7.55
N GLY A 10 26.11 12.79 -8.07
CA GLY A 10 25.67 12.88 -9.46
C GLY A 10 24.33 12.19 -9.76
N CYS A 11 23.54 11.82 -8.75
CA CYS A 11 22.22 11.24 -8.96
C CYS A 11 21.26 12.28 -9.57
N LEU A 12 20.56 11.88 -10.63
CA LEU A 12 19.58 12.73 -11.33
C LEU A 12 18.19 12.73 -10.66
N ASN A 13 17.86 11.65 -9.95
CA ASN A 13 16.55 11.44 -9.34
C ASN A 13 16.72 10.93 -7.90
N TYR A 14 15.80 11.31 -7.01
CA TYR A 14 15.74 10.81 -5.64
C TYR A 14 14.34 10.22 -5.37
N ASP A 15 14.28 8.91 -5.10
CA ASP A 15 13.02 8.21 -4.82
C ASP A 15 12.63 8.37 -3.34
N LEU A 16 11.50 9.03 -3.10
CA LEU A 16 10.94 9.23 -1.75
C LEU A 16 10.12 8.03 -1.25
N TRP A 17 10.07 6.93 -2.00
CA TRP A 17 9.29 5.73 -1.72
C TRP A 17 7.77 5.95 -1.77
N GLY A 18 7.02 4.87 -1.59
CA GLY A 18 5.56 4.83 -1.77
C GLY A 18 4.75 5.79 -0.88
N VAL A 19 3.59 6.14 -1.40
CA VAL A 19 2.47 6.80 -0.71
C VAL A 19 1.24 5.90 -0.81
N PRO A 20 0.22 6.07 0.05
CA PRO A 20 -1.04 5.35 -0.12
C PRO A 20 -1.63 5.49 -1.53
N GLU A 21 -2.30 4.44 -1.98
CA GLU A 21 -3.01 4.44 -3.26
C GLU A 21 -4.21 5.39 -3.18
N GLY A 22 -4.26 6.36 -4.08
CA GLY A 22 -5.29 7.40 -4.07
C GLY A 22 -4.98 8.52 -3.07
N VAL A 23 -5.29 9.75 -3.49
CA VAL A 23 -5.11 10.94 -2.65
C VAL A 23 -6.42 11.16 -1.88
N ASP A 24 -6.65 10.38 -0.82
CA ASP A 24 -7.79 10.56 0.08
C ASP A 24 -7.34 11.26 1.37
N ALA A 25 -7.93 12.42 1.65
CA ALA A 25 -7.67 13.18 2.86
C ALA A 25 -8.06 12.44 4.16
N LYS A 26 -8.95 11.45 4.06
CA LYS A 26 -9.36 10.60 5.20
C LYS A 26 -8.38 9.45 5.46
N HIS A 27 -7.44 9.20 4.54
CA HIS A 27 -6.48 8.12 4.71
C HIS A 27 -5.48 8.45 5.84
N PRO A 28 -5.19 7.53 6.78
CA PRO A 28 -4.26 7.80 7.89
C PRO A 28 -2.87 8.28 7.44
N ALA A 29 -2.42 7.80 6.27
CA ALA A 29 -1.15 8.20 5.67
C ALA A 29 -1.23 9.42 4.72
N TYR A 30 -2.33 10.19 4.72
CA TYR A 30 -2.46 11.40 3.89
C TYR A 30 -1.41 12.47 4.25
N GLY A 31 -1.06 12.60 5.54
CA GLY A 31 0.01 13.48 5.98
C GLY A 31 1.36 13.15 5.34
N LEU A 32 1.65 11.87 5.12
CA LEU A 32 2.86 11.41 4.43
C LEU A 32 2.87 11.82 2.96
N TYR A 33 1.72 11.70 2.27
CA TYR A 33 1.55 12.19 0.91
C TYR A 33 1.81 13.71 0.85
N ARG A 34 1.15 14.50 1.70
CA ARG A 34 1.33 15.97 1.77
C ARG A 34 2.78 16.38 1.98
N PHE A 35 3.48 15.71 2.91
CA PHE A 35 4.89 15.95 3.18
C PHE A 35 5.76 15.68 1.94
N LYS A 36 5.55 14.52 1.28
CA LYS A 36 6.34 14.14 0.11
C LYS A 36 6.08 15.02 -1.11
N SER A 37 4.83 15.44 -1.35
CA SER A 37 4.49 16.35 -2.45
C SER A 37 5.11 17.74 -2.29
N GLY A 38 5.43 18.16 -1.06
CA GLY A 38 6.09 19.44 -0.80
C GLY A 38 7.51 19.56 -1.36
N PHE A 39 8.16 18.44 -1.73
CA PHE A 39 9.48 18.43 -2.35
C PHE A 39 9.45 18.68 -3.87
N GLY A 40 8.26 18.81 -4.47
CA GLY A 40 8.11 19.09 -5.91
C GLY A 40 8.42 17.89 -6.82
N GLY A 41 8.42 16.67 -6.28
CA GLY A 41 8.56 15.44 -7.07
C GLY A 41 7.24 14.99 -7.72
N GLU A 42 7.33 13.99 -8.59
CA GLU A 42 6.18 13.43 -9.32
C GLU A 42 5.69 12.11 -8.71
N LEU A 43 4.38 11.87 -8.79
CA LEU A 43 3.81 10.59 -8.38
C LEU A 43 3.95 9.56 -9.51
N VAL A 44 4.87 8.62 -9.35
CA VAL A 44 5.10 7.57 -10.34
C VAL A 44 4.37 6.29 -9.95
N LYS A 45 3.34 5.92 -10.71
CA LYS A 45 2.66 4.62 -10.55
C LYS A 45 3.48 3.52 -11.23
N ARG A 46 4.02 2.60 -10.44
CA ARG A 46 4.71 1.41 -10.95
C ARG A 46 3.70 0.28 -11.22
N PRO A 47 4.03 -0.67 -12.10
CA PRO A 47 3.31 -1.93 -12.17
C PRO A 47 3.31 -2.60 -10.79
N GLY A 48 2.17 -3.16 -10.41
CA GLY A 48 2.04 -3.90 -9.15
C GLY A 48 2.80 -5.23 -9.20
N ALA A 49 2.56 -6.06 -8.18
CA ALA A 49 3.08 -7.41 -8.19
C ALA A 49 2.38 -8.27 -9.25
N PHE A 50 3.16 -9.07 -9.98
CA PHE A 50 2.66 -10.07 -10.93
C PHE A 50 2.99 -11.47 -10.42
N ASP A 51 1.97 -12.32 -10.34
CA ASP A 51 2.13 -13.73 -9.98
C ASP A 51 2.29 -14.59 -11.23
N ILE A 52 3.35 -15.39 -11.30
CA ILE A 52 3.57 -16.40 -12.35
C ILE A 52 3.49 -17.78 -11.70
N PRO A 53 2.35 -18.50 -11.83
CA PRO A 53 2.20 -19.80 -11.17
C PRO A 53 2.98 -20.90 -11.89
N LEU A 54 3.94 -21.51 -11.19
CA LEU A 54 4.71 -22.67 -11.67
C LEU A 54 3.81 -23.92 -11.82
N ASP A 55 2.85 -24.09 -10.90
CA ASP A 55 1.81 -25.12 -10.96
C ASP A 55 0.43 -24.46 -10.84
N ARG A 56 -0.34 -24.53 -11.94
CA ARG A 56 -1.65 -23.88 -12.05
C ARG A 56 -2.68 -24.46 -11.09
N LEU A 57 -2.60 -25.76 -10.78
CA LEU A 57 -3.58 -26.44 -9.93
C LEU A 57 -3.37 -26.06 -8.46
N ARG A 58 -2.12 -26.16 -7.98
CA ARG A 58 -1.76 -25.80 -6.59
C ARG A 58 -2.04 -24.33 -6.31
N TYR A 59 -1.69 -23.45 -7.24
CA TYR A 59 -1.96 -22.02 -7.10
C TYR A 59 -3.46 -21.71 -7.09
N ARG A 60 -4.28 -22.43 -7.87
CA ARG A 60 -5.74 -22.29 -7.82
C ARG A 60 -6.29 -22.70 -6.45
N VAL A 61 -5.86 -23.84 -5.91
CA VAL A 61 -6.28 -24.29 -4.57
C VAL A 61 -5.88 -23.26 -3.51
N PHE A 62 -4.63 -22.78 -3.54
CA PHE A 62 -4.15 -21.74 -2.64
C PHE A 62 -5.02 -20.47 -2.70
N ARG A 63 -5.35 -19.97 -3.91
CA ARG A 63 -6.20 -18.79 -4.06
C ARG A 63 -7.61 -18.98 -3.52
N VAL A 64 -8.22 -20.15 -3.73
CA VAL A 64 -9.55 -20.46 -3.17
C VAL A 64 -9.52 -20.51 -1.64
N LEU A 65 -8.50 -21.15 -1.07
CA LEU A 65 -8.31 -21.20 0.38
C LEU A 65 -8.12 -19.80 0.97
N MET A 66 -7.29 -18.96 0.33
CA MET A 66 -7.09 -17.57 0.73
C MET A 66 -8.38 -16.74 0.63
N MET A 67 -9.19 -16.95 -0.41
CA MET A 67 -10.48 -16.25 -0.56
C MET A 67 -11.46 -16.66 0.54
N GLY A 68 -11.56 -17.95 0.85
CA GLY A 68 -12.38 -18.46 1.95
C GLY A 68 -11.94 -17.88 3.30
N TRP A 69 -10.63 -17.87 3.56
CA TRP A 69 -10.04 -17.27 4.76
C TRP A 69 -10.30 -15.76 4.89
N ASN A 70 -10.23 -15.02 3.80
CA ASN A 70 -10.50 -13.58 3.81
C ASN A 70 -11.98 -13.28 4.08
N LEU A 71 -12.90 -14.11 3.58
CA LEU A 71 -14.33 -14.00 3.86
C LEU A 71 -14.63 -14.28 5.34
N THR A 72 -14.07 -15.35 5.90
CA THR A 72 -14.28 -15.68 7.32
C THR A 72 -13.66 -14.63 8.24
N LYS A 73 -12.48 -14.09 7.91
CA LYS A 73 -11.88 -12.95 8.63
C LYS A 73 -12.75 -11.70 8.58
N ASN A 74 -13.27 -11.32 7.40
CA ASN A 74 -14.09 -10.12 7.28
C ASN A 74 -15.41 -10.23 8.05
N ILE A 75 -16.02 -11.42 8.09
CA ILE A 75 -17.22 -11.67 8.91
C ILE A 75 -16.88 -11.63 10.41
N LEU A 76 -15.78 -12.27 10.82
CA LEU A 76 -15.34 -12.31 12.21
C LEU A 76 -14.95 -10.91 12.74
N VAL A 77 -14.25 -10.11 11.93
CA VAL A 77 -13.86 -8.74 12.28
C VAL A 77 -15.08 -7.80 12.33
N ARG A 78 -16.03 -7.93 11.39
CA ARG A 78 -17.30 -7.16 11.46
C ARG A 78 -18.18 -7.56 12.64
N GLY A 79 -18.17 -8.83 13.04
CA GLY A 79 -18.87 -9.30 14.25
C GLY A 79 -18.33 -8.72 15.55
N ARG A 80 -17.10 -8.18 15.56
CA ARG A 80 -16.49 -7.49 16.71
C ARG A 80 -16.63 -5.96 16.66
N ALA A 81 -17.08 -5.40 15.53
CA ALA A 81 -17.31 -3.96 15.35
C ALA A 81 -18.74 -3.52 15.75
N GLY A 82 -19.37 -4.26 16.66
CA GLY A 82 -20.72 -4.02 17.17
C GLY A 82 -20.77 -3.44 18.58
N ASP A 83 -19.73 -2.73 19.04
CA ASP A 83 -19.83 -1.94 20.27
C ASP A 83 -20.44 -0.56 19.94
N PRO A 84 -21.61 -0.21 20.54
CA PRO A 84 -22.24 1.07 20.31
C PRO A 84 -21.44 2.18 21.01
N MET A 85 -21.41 3.34 20.37
CA MET A 85 -20.99 4.61 20.95
C MET A 85 -21.55 4.79 22.37
N GLY A 86 -20.69 5.12 23.33
CA GLY A 86 -21.10 5.48 24.68
C GLY A 86 -20.08 6.37 25.39
N GLY A 87 -20.48 7.61 25.68
CA GLY A 87 -19.94 8.45 26.75
C GLY A 87 -19.01 9.57 26.34
#